data_AF-A0A022M6A4-F1
#
_entry.id   AF-A0A022M6A4-F1
#
_cell.length_a   1.000
_cell.length_b   1.000
_cell.length_c   1.000
_cell.angle_alpha   90.00
_cell.angle_beta   90.00
_cell.angle_gamma   90.00
#
_symmetry.space_group_name_H-M   'P 1'
#
loop_
_entity.id
_entity.type
_entity.pdbx_description
1 polymer ?
#
loop_
_entity_poly.entity_id
_entity_poly.type
_entity_poly.pdbx_seq_one_letter_code
_entity_poly.pdbx_strand_id
1 'polypeptide(L)'
;MIDSMTRPRPHPADGDADRRLGQHLLAVIRAQDARIPAHRRVPRTAAEMRARLAERTAQMVTMRDDACPLCLRWSCNGTDCPPSSAAPAPMQPTAGPGDSGWGQCSDCGQWFPDFNGGRCSACVALGC
;
A
#
# COMPACT_ATOMS: atom_id res chain seq x y z
N MET A 1 12.31 38.32 36.41
CA MET A 1 13.54 38.67 35.66
C MET A 1 13.69 37.62 34.58
N ILE A 2 13.42 37.97 33.32
CA ILE A 2 13.55 37.05 32.18
C ILE A 2 14.91 37.30 31.58
N ASP A 3 15.82 36.35 31.71
CA ASP A 3 17.11 36.35 31.03
C ASP A 3 16.88 36.40 29.53
N SER A 4 17.46 37.43 28.91
CA SER A 4 17.45 37.61 27.46
C SER A 4 18.15 36.42 26.81
N MET A 5 17.41 35.65 26.01
CA MET A 5 17.95 34.65 25.08
C MET A 5 18.74 35.35 23.97
N THR A 6 19.91 35.90 24.29
CA THR A 6 20.86 36.35 23.28
C THR A 6 21.40 35.11 22.57
N ARG A 7 20.73 34.69 21.50
CA ARG A 7 21.32 33.72 20.56
C ARG A 7 22.65 34.32 20.08
N PRO A 8 23.79 33.66 20.29
CA PRO A 8 25.04 34.13 19.73
C PRO A 8 24.86 34.23 18.22
N ARG A 9 25.26 35.37 17.65
CA ARG A 9 25.26 35.58 16.21
C ARG A 9 26.20 34.52 15.62
N PRO A 10 25.76 33.67 14.67
CA PRO A 10 26.62 32.64 14.09
C PRO A 10 27.90 33.28 13.58
N HIS A 11 29.06 32.74 13.95
CA HIS A 11 30.31 33.27 13.46
C HIS A 11 30.39 32.97 11.96
N PRO A 12 30.89 33.89 11.11
CA PRO A 12 30.94 33.65 9.67
C PRO A 12 31.66 32.34 9.29
N ALA A 13 32.67 31.96 10.09
CA ALA A 13 33.39 30.70 9.97
C ALA A 13 32.52 29.45 10.21
N ASP A 14 31.48 29.54 11.04
CA ASP A 14 30.54 28.44 11.31
C ASP A 14 29.68 28.15 10.09
N GLY A 15 29.27 29.20 9.35
CA GLY A 15 28.53 29.04 8.10
C GLY A 15 29.33 28.32 7.01
N ASP A 16 30.65 28.51 6.98
CA ASP A 16 31.54 27.78 6.09
C ASP A 16 31.77 26.34 6.53
N ALA A 17 31.90 26.09 7.84
CA ALA A 17 31.99 24.73 8.38
C ALA A 17 30.72 23.92 8.08
N ASP A 18 29.54 24.49 8.32
CA ASP A 18 28.24 23.88 8.05
C ASP A 18 28.05 23.60 6.56
N ARG A 19 28.45 24.55 5.69
CA ARG A 19 28.39 24.36 4.24
C ARG A 19 29.29 23.21 3.77
N ARG A 20 30.52 23.12 4.30
CA ARG A 20 31.45 22.02 3.99
C ARG A 20 30.93 20.68 4.48
N LEU A 21 30.37 20.65 5.69
CA LEU A 21 29.74 19.45 6.23
C LEU A 21 28.54 19.02 5.37
N GLY A 22 27.65 19.94 5.01
CA GLY A 22 26.50 19.66 4.15
C GLY A 22 26.91 19.11 2.77
N GLN A 23 27.94 19.69 2.15
CA GLN A 23 28.49 19.19 0.89
C GLN A 23 29.08 17.78 1.03
N HIS A 24 29.81 17.53 2.12
CA HIS A 24 30.38 16.21 2.40
C HIS A 24 29.30 15.15 2.60
N LEU A 25 28.28 15.44 3.42
CA LEU A 25 27.16 14.51 3.65
C LEU A 25 26.40 14.20 2.35
N LEU A 26 26.15 15.21 1.52
CA LEU A 26 25.52 15.00 0.20
C LEU A 26 26.37 14.11 -0.70
N ALA A 27 27.69 14.27 -0.70
CA ALA A 27 28.59 13.41 -1.47
C ALA A 27 28.54 11.96 -0.98
N VAL A 28 28.55 11.74 0.35
CA VAL A 28 28.45 10.41 0.96
C VAL A 28 27.12 9.74 0.61
N ILE A 29 26.00 10.45 0.76
CA ILE A 29 24.65 9.92 0.46
C ILE A 29 24.55 9.53 -1.02
N ARG A 30 25.02 10.39 -1.93
CA ARG A 30 25.02 10.09 -3.38
C ARG A 30 25.87 8.86 -3.70
N ALA A 31 27.02 8.70 -3.05
CA ALA A 31 27.88 7.53 -3.23
C ALA A 31 27.23 6.25 -2.70
N GLN A 32 26.52 6.32 -1.57
CA GLN A 32 25.75 5.18 -1.04
C GLN A 32 24.57 4.82 -1.96
N ASP A 33 23.80 5.81 -2.41
CA ASP A 33 22.69 5.63 -3.34
C ASP A 33 23.12 4.98 -4.65
N ALA A 34 24.29 5.36 -5.18
CA ALA A 34 24.83 4.78 -6.40
C ALA A 34 25.07 3.26 -6.27
N ARG A 35 25.35 2.76 -5.05
CA ARG A 35 25.55 1.33 -4.77
C ARG A 35 24.24 0.56 -4.66
N ILE A 36 23.10 1.24 -4.44
CA ILE A 36 21.79 0.59 -4.40
C ILE A 36 21.43 0.17 -5.84
N PRO A 37 21.18 -1.12 -6.10
CA PRO A 37 20.70 -1.57 -7.41
C PRO A 37 19.38 -0.88 -7.81
N ALA A 38 19.19 -0.58 -9.09
CA ALA A 38 18.05 0.21 -9.58
C ALA A 38 16.69 -0.31 -9.10
N HIS A 39 16.48 -1.63 -9.11
CA HIS A 39 15.23 -2.28 -8.67
C HIS A 39 14.94 -2.13 -7.16
N ARG A 40 15.96 -1.81 -6.34
CA ARG A 40 15.81 -1.55 -4.89
C ARG A 40 15.71 -0.06 -4.56
N ARG A 41 15.94 0.84 -5.52
CA ARG A 41 15.81 2.28 -5.28
C ARG A 41 14.35 2.66 -5.08
N VAL A 42 14.14 3.66 -4.22
CA VAL A 42 12.83 4.27 -4.03
C VAL A 42 12.58 5.20 -5.23
N PRO A 43 11.39 5.17 -5.86
CA PRO A 43 11.02 6.09 -6.92
C PRO A 43 11.09 7.53 -6.41
N ARG A 44 11.69 8.43 -7.18
CA ARG A 44 11.86 9.85 -6.84
C ARG A 44 10.93 10.75 -7.63
N THR A 45 10.37 10.24 -8.74
CA THR A 45 9.41 10.98 -9.56
C THR A 45 8.04 10.31 -9.58
N ALA A 46 7.00 11.10 -9.84
CA ALA A 46 5.65 10.57 -10.01
C ALA A 46 5.54 9.61 -11.20
N ALA A 47 6.35 9.81 -12.26
CA ALA A 47 6.42 8.89 -13.39
C ALA A 47 6.99 7.52 -12.95
N GLU A 48 8.08 7.52 -12.18
CA GLU A 48 8.68 6.29 -11.65
C GLU A 48 7.74 5.57 -10.66
N MET A 49 7.02 6.32 -9.82
CA MET A 49 6.01 5.74 -8.93
C MET A 49 4.93 5.03 -9.73
N ARG A 50 4.36 5.69 -10.74
CA ARG A 50 3.32 5.11 -11.60
C ARG A 50 3.81 3.88 -12.35
N ALA A 51 5.02 3.90 -12.90
CA ALA A 51 5.61 2.75 -13.58
C ALA A 51 5.73 1.55 -12.63
N ARG A 52 6.21 1.76 -11.41
CA ARG A 52 6.33 0.70 -10.40
C ARG A 52 4.97 0.16 -9.94
N LEU A 53 3.96 1.03 -9.83
CA LEU A 53 2.58 0.63 -9.56
C LEU A 53 2.02 -0.23 -10.71
N ALA A 54 2.23 0.16 -11.96
CA ALA A 54 1.79 -0.60 -13.13
C ALA A 54 2.40 -2.01 -13.17
N GLU A 55 3.71 -2.14 -12.92
CA GLU A 55 4.40 -3.44 -12.81
C GLU A 55 3.81 -4.31 -11.70
N ARG A 56 3.55 -3.73 -10.52
CA ARG A 56 2.93 -4.45 -9.40
C ARG A 56 1.50 -4.89 -9.72
N THR A 57 0.70 -4.04 -10.37
CA THR A 57 -0.66 -4.40 -10.78
C THR A 57 -0.65 -5.52 -11.80
N ALA A 58 0.29 -5.53 -12.75
CA ALA A 58 0.44 -6.62 -13.71
C ALA A 58 0.77 -7.96 -13.02
N GLN A 59 1.62 -7.93 -11.98
CA GLN A 59 1.92 -9.11 -11.15
C GLN A 59 0.69 -9.57 -10.35
N MET A 60 -0.10 -8.64 -9.80
CA MET A 60 -1.32 -8.99 -9.06
C MET A 60 -2.38 -9.66 -9.93
N VAL A 61 -2.51 -9.28 -11.21
CA VAL A 61 -3.45 -9.92 -12.15
C VAL A 61 -3.13 -11.41 -12.36
N THR A 62 -1.88 -11.84 -12.12
CA THR A 62 -1.48 -13.25 -12.22
C THR A 62 -1.74 -14.08 -10.95
N MET A 63 -1.98 -13.45 -9.80
CA MET A 63 -2.36 -14.14 -8.54
C MET A 63 -3.88 -14.25 -8.38
N ARG A 64 -4.59 -14.52 -9.48
CA ARG A 64 -6.06 -14.50 -9.55
C ARG A 64 -6.76 -15.63 -8.79
N ASP A 65 -5.97 -16.56 -8.23
CA ASP A 65 -6.45 -17.67 -7.41
C ASP A 65 -6.54 -17.30 -5.91
N ASP A 66 -5.95 -16.17 -5.49
CA ASP A 66 -6.03 -15.65 -4.13
C ASP A 66 -6.92 -14.39 -4.05
N ALA A 67 -7.46 -14.11 -2.86
CA ALA A 67 -8.19 -12.89 -2.59
C ALA A 67 -7.36 -11.64 -2.96
N CYS A 68 -7.97 -10.65 -3.63
CA CYS A 68 -7.27 -9.46 -4.11
C CYS A 68 -6.49 -8.75 -2.97
N PRO A 69 -5.20 -8.44 -3.11
CA PRO A 69 -4.41 -7.88 -2.00
C PRO A 69 -4.78 -6.44 -1.61
N LEU A 70 -5.59 -5.75 -2.43
CA LEU A 70 -6.04 -4.38 -2.15
C LEU A 70 -7.37 -4.33 -1.39
N CYS A 71 -8.31 -5.23 -1.71
CA CYS A 71 -9.67 -5.21 -1.15
C CYS A 71 -10.13 -6.55 -0.57
N LEU A 72 -9.28 -7.58 -0.59
CA LEU A 72 -9.51 -8.94 -0.11
C LEU A 72 -10.72 -9.66 -0.73
N ARG A 73 -11.20 -9.20 -1.90
CA ARG A 73 -12.30 -9.83 -2.64
C ARG A 73 -11.79 -10.84 -3.66
N TRP A 74 -12.44 -12.00 -3.74
CA TRP A 74 -12.10 -13.10 -4.64
C TRP A 74 -12.52 -12.87 -6.10
N SER A 75 -13.58 -12.09 -6.34
CA SER A 75 -14.11 -11.77 -7.68
C SER A 75 -13.59 -10.43 -8.25
N CYS A 76 -12.50 -9.90 -7.69
CA CYS A 76 -11.95 -8.61 -8.11
C CYS A 76 -11.27 -8.69 -9.49
N ASN A 77 -11.54 -7.74 -10.37
CA ASN A 77 -10.91 -7.63 -11.69
C ASN A 77 -9.71 -6.66 -11.73
N GLY A 78 -9.32 -6.12 -10.56
CA GLY A 78 -8.19 -5.18 -10.40
C GLY A 78 -8.54 -3.71 -10.65
N THR A 79 -9.69 -3.42 -11.25
CA THR A 79 -10.19 -2.06 -11.53
C THR A 79 -11.43 -1.69 -10.72
N ASP A 80 -12.03 -2.67 -10.07
CA ASP A 80 -13.25 -2.60 -9.26
C ASP A 80 -12.98 -2.66 -7.74
N CYS A 81 -11.75 -2.33 -7.33
CA CYS A 81 -11.45 -2.13 -5.92
C CYS A 81 -12.10 -0.82 -5.43
N PRO A 82 -12.83 -0.84 -4.30
CA PRO A 82 -13.27 0.41 -3.69
C PRO A 82 -12.04 1.25 -3.29
N PRO A 83 -12.14 2.59 -3.28
CA PRO A 83 -11.07 3.44 -2.81
C PRO A 83 -10.69 3.04 -1.38
N SER A 84 -9.40 3.12 -1.03
CA SER A 84 -8.86 2.62 0.25
C SER A 84 -9.53 3.18 1.51
N SER A 85 -10.28 4.29 1.38
CA SER A 85 -11.10 4.89 2.43
C SER A 85 -12.45 4.18 2.68
N ALA A 86 -12.83 3.21 1.86
CA ALA A 86 -14.11 2.50 1.94
C ALA A 86 -13.98 1.00 2.25
N ALA A 87 -12.76 0.49 2.53
CA ALA A 87 -12.58 -0.89 2.96
C ALA A 87 -13.16 -1.06 4.38
N PRO A 88 -14.18 -1.92 4.59
CA PRO A 88 -14.65 -2.22 5.92
C PRO A 88 -13.54 -2.94 6.70
N ALA A 89 -13.48 -2.71 8.02
CA ALA A 89 -12.53 -3.37 8.89
C ALA A 89 -12.62 -4.91 8.73
N PRO A 90 -11.48 -5.64 8.75
CA PRO A 90 -11.51 -7.10 8.69
C PRO A 90 -12.25 -7.63 9.92
N MET A 91 -13.43 -8.17 9.71
CA MET A 91 -14.18 -8.88 10.73
C MET A 91 -13.53 -10.25 10.90
N GLN A 92 -12.95 -10.51 12.07
CA GLN A 92 -12.22 -11.74 12.34
C GLN A 92 -13.18 -12.95 12.26
N PRO A 93 -12.82 -14.02 11.55
CA PRO A 93 -13.64 -15.22 11.50
C PRO A 93 -13.52 -15.98 12.82
N THR A 94 -14.61 -16.06 13.59
CA THR A 94 -14.73 -17.03 14.68
C THR A 94 -15.10 -18.38 14.06
N ALA A 95 -14.10 -19.19 13.77
CA ALA A 95 -14.26 -20.58 13.36
C ALA A 95 -14.75 -21.44 14.54
N GLY A 96 -15.76 -22.27 14.31
CA GLY A 96 -16.32 -23.23 15.26
C GLY A 96 -16.63 -24.54 14.52
N PRO A 97 -16.55 -25.71 15.18
CA PRO A 97 -16.16 -26.96 14.54
C PRO A 97 -17.29 -27.57 13.70
N GLY A 98 -17.12 -27.60 12.38
CA GLY A 98 -18.00 -28.27 11.41
C GLY A 98 -18.06 -27.61 10.01
N ASP A 99 -17.01 -26.90 9.61
CA ASP A 99 -17.04 -25.74 8.71
C ASP A 99 -17.61 -25.97 7.29
N SER A 100 -18.93 -25.79 7.12
CA SER A 100 -19.45 -25.12 5.92
C SER A 100 -19.23 -23.63 6.10
N GLY A 101 -18.11 -23.14 5.56
CA GLY A 101 -17.63 -21.78 5.78
C GLY A 101 -18.65 -20.69 5.44
N TRP A 102 -18.34 -19.47 5.90
CA TRP A 102 -18.98 -18.27 5.39
C TRP A 102 -18.50 -18.01 3.97
N GLY A 103 -19.43 -17.78 3.03
CA GLY A 103 -19.10 -17.48 1.64
C GLY A 103 -19.67 -16.15 1.19
N GLN A 104 -18.99 -15.51 0.24
CA GLN A 104 -19.44 -14.29 -0.40
C GLN A 104 -20.03 -14.57 -1.78
N CYS A 105 -21.19 -13.98 -2.09
CA CYS A 105 -21.75 -14.02 -3.44
C CYS A 105 -20.89 -13.20 -4.42
N SER A 106 -20.53 -13.79 -5.56
CA SER A 106 -19.71 -13.15 -6.58
C SER A 106 -20.37 -11.96 -7.26
N ASP A 107 -21.70 -11.94 -7.34
CA ASP A 107 -22.47 -10.92 -8.06
C ASP A 107 -22.86 -9.75 -7.13
N CYS A 108 -23.39 -10.04 -5.93
CA CYS A 108 -23.90 -9.01 -5.02
C CYS A 108 -22.99 -8.70 -3.82
N GLY A 109 -21.91 -9.47 -3.61
CA GLY A 109 -20.93 -9.24 -2.53
C GLY A 109 -21.44 -9.50 -1.11
N GLN A 110 -22.69 -9.98 -0.95
CA GLN A 110 -23.26 -10.33 0.35
C GLN A 110 -22.66 -11.62 0.91
N TRP A 111 -22.57 -11.70 2.23
CA TRP A 111 -22.04 -12.85 2.97
C TRP A 111 -23.16 -13.72 3.49
N PHE A 112 -23.01 -15.03 3.33
CA PHE A 112 -24.00 -16.02 3.75
C PHE A 112 -23.34 -17.08 4.62
N PRO A 113 -24.00 -17.51 5.71
CA PRO A 113 -23.58 -18.69 6.47
C PRO A 113 -23.77 -19.95 5.61
N ASP A 114 -22.92 -20.96 5.84
CA ASP A 114 -22.97 -22.27 5.17
C ASP A 114 -22.93 -22.20 3.64
N PHE A 115 -22.21 -21.22 3.10
CA PHE A 115 -22.12 -20.95 1.67
C PHE A 115 -20.68 -21.07 1.20
N ASN A 116 -20.43 -21.86 0.15
CA ASN A 116 -19.07 -22.11 -0.35
C ASN A 116 -18.58 -21.07 -1.39
N GLY A 117 -19.30 -19.95 -1.55
CA GLY A 117 -19.01 -18.94 -2.58
C GLY A 117 -19.70 -19.22 -3.92
N GLY A 118 -19.56 -18.30 -4.88
CA GLY A 118 -20.21 -18.35 -6.19
C GLY A 118 -21.45 -17.46 -6.27
N ARG A 119 -22.43 -17.80 -7.13
CA ARG A 119 -23.66 -17.00 -7.31
C ARG A 119 -24.71 -17.42 -6.29
N CYS A 120 -25.26 -16.48 -5.52
CA CYS A 120 -26.36 -16.79 -4.60
C CYS A 120 -27.65 -17.08 -5.37
N SER A 121 -28.58 -17.81 -4.76
CA SER A 121 -29.85 -18.20 -5.39
C SER A 121 -30.66 -17.04 -5.95
N ALA A 122 -30.62 -15.87 -5.28
CA ALA A 122 -31.27 -14.65 -5.76
C ALA A 122 -30.62 -14.13 -7.07
N CYS A 123 -29.29 -14.09 -7.14
CA CYS A 123 -28.57 -13.66 -8.35
C CYS A 123 -28.73 -14.68 -9.49
N VAL A 124 -28.75 -15.98 -9.18
CA VAL A 124 -29.07 -17.04 -10.15
C VAL A 124 -30.47 -16.85 -10.74
N ALA A 125 -31.47 -16.55 -9.90
CA ALA A 125 -32.84 -16.33 -10.34
C ALA A 125 -33.01 -15.05 -11.18
N LEU A 126 -32.22 -14.01 -10.90
CA LEU A 126 -32.29 -12.72 -11.56
C LEU A 126 -31.38 -12.62 -12.79
N GLY A 127 -30.49 -13.59 -13.01
CA GLY A 127 -29.56 -13.60 -14.13
C GLY A 127 -28.45 -12.54 -14.06
N CYS A 128 -28.25 -11.91 -12.89
CA CYS A 128 -27.17 -10.95 -12.63
C CYS A 128 -25.96 -11.61 -11.97
#